data_AF-A0A6L5F208-F1
#
_entry.id   AF-A0A6L5F208-F1
#
_cell.length_a   1.000
_cell.length_b   1.000
_cell.length_c   1.000
_cell.angle_alpha   90.00
_cell.angle_beta   90.00
_cell.angle_gamma   90.00
#
_symmetry.space_group_name_H-M   'P 1'
#
loop_
_entity.id
_entity.type
_entity.pdbx_description
1 polymer ?
#
loop_
_entity_poly.entity_id
_entity_poly.type
_entity_poly.pdbx_seq_one_letter_code
_entity_poly.pdbx_strand_id
1 'polypeptide(L)'
;MSSTVASGLASSNPAATASNASPSDPVQAWTTSMEPVAAPDSPSAPVVALVSPSVPVVALASPSAPVVSVASEPSSPPHAPTANTKAAKHAANHRRCIGLSSRATICYFVMTKAQKAERVKRILRISGGIMIATVNRADDPMPIDPDLPVPLWFQLKEHLLDEIVAGQFDDGAQLPTEHALCEEYGISRTPVHRALAELADEGVILRHRRRGTFVNPHWKARRSHLGRVRVVVPDSSWAPHLNTVTEEFDLSVAEVPLGELRVRLVRAIGEGNAPDLALIDSVWVHEFAEAGFLYPLEELDSLWIRDVYEGDFLEPFVSGTRRSGVTWAVQAETDVAGLWYRKDGVQTAPTTWEEWSHLATSRDLKVAIPAGVEGGEAATYVLLAVLASNGAAAVTPHNIPLTTGPALDALRFLLTLTDTDLLAEGVTTADDAGAVAMLADGRAGFMIGGSYHAEQLARLTGTDLPTALGTFGFVPLPRGPNGPARTLAGGMVWAVPRQAVRPKEAMQVIRVLSESQPLADMANRSGQLPPRRAALELVSDVRFLRDTGSMLEGAMVRPGTVAYPRVSQQLAALLEVLLAGAADPDRVASSTAERIAAITGLPIEG
;
A
#
# COMPACT_ATOMS: atom_id res chain seq x y z
N MET A 1 -74.91 -4.86 19.20
CA MET A 1 -76.05 -4.61 18.31
C MET A 1 -75.46 -4.23 16.96
N SER A 2 -75.15 -5.21 16.12
CA SER A 2 -75.97 -5.70 14.97
C SER A 2 -76.01 -4.63 13.86
N SER A 3 -75.72 -4.86 12.57
CA SER A 3 -75.68 -6.05 11.69
C SER A 3 -74.98 -5.62 10.38
N THR A 4 -74.03 -6.33 9.77
CA THR A 4 -74.15 -7.44 8.80
C THR A 4 -75.15 -7.20 7.66
N VAL A 5 -74.69 -7.20 6.38
CA VAL A 5 -75.10 -8.12 5.28
C VAL A 5 -74.03 -8.09 4.16
N ALA A 6 -73.71 -9.26 3.63
CA ALA A 6 -72.81 -9.56 2.53
C ALA A 6 -73.58 -10.03 1.27
N SER A 7 -72.98 -9.84 0.08
CA SER A 7 -73.12 -10.64 -1.17
C SER A 7 -72.29 -9.94 -2.26
N GLY A 8 -71.48 -10.52 -3.15
CA GLY A 8 -71.22 -11.89 -3.58
C GLY A 8 -70.99 -11.93 -5.11
N LEU A 9 -69.77 -12.30 -5.53
CA LEU A 9 -69.36 -12.99 -6.80
C LEU A 9 -69.46 -12.27 -8.18
N ALA A 10 -68.33 -12.07 -8.87
CA ALA A 10 -67.81 -12.97 -9.94
C ALA A 10 -66.77 -12.30 -10.90
N SER A 11 -65.63 -12.99 -11.06
CA SER A 11 -64.70 -13.09 -12.22
C SER A 11 -64.40 -11.89 -13.14
N SER A 12 -63.11 -11.53 -13.24
CA SER A 12 -62.27 -11.77 -14.43
C SER A 12 -60.87 -11.16 -14.26
N ASN A 13 -59.83 -11.99 -14.37
CA ASN A 13 -58.48 -11.54 -14.74
C ASN A 13 -58.48 -11.39 -16.27
N PRO A 14 -57.84 -10.37 -16.87
CA PRO A 14 -56.44 -10.60 -17.26
C PRO A 14 -55.55 -9.35 -17.30
N ALA A 15 -54.29 -9.63 -17.61
CA ALA A 15 -53.27 -8.78 -18.23
C ALA A 15 -52.24 -8.15 -17.29
N ALA A 16 -51.12 -8.87 -17.23
CA ALA A 16 -49.80 -8.39 -16.89
C ALA A 16 -49.48 -7.06 -17.61
N THR A 17 -49.21 -6.03 -16.82
CA THR A 17 -48.39 -4.90 -17.25
C THR A 17 -47.00 -5.10 -16.67
N ALA A 18 -46.08 -5.49 -17.54
CA ALA A 18 -44.65 -5.42 -17.29
C ALA A 18 -44.30 -4.00 -16.81
N SER A 19 -43.85 -3.86 -15.57
CA SER A 19 -43.19 -2.64 -15.15
C SER A 19 -41.85 -2.59 -15.86
N ASN A 20 -41.68 -1.63 -16.76
CA ASN A 20 -40.38 -1.19 -17.23
C ASN A 20 -39.51 -0.87 -16.00
N ALA A 21 -38.62 -1.79 -15.66
CA ALA A 21 -37.46 -1.45 -14.84
C ALA A 21 -36.64 -0.46 -15.67
N SER A 22 -36.53 0.79 -15.19
CA SER A 22 -35.42 1.65 -15.60
C SER A 22 -34.12 0.86 -15.46
N PRO A 23 -33.15 1.02 -16.37
CA PRO A 23 -31.83 0.43 -16.16
C PRO A 23 -31.31 0.97 -14.82
N SER A 24 -31.01 0.05 -13.90
CA SER A 24 -30.37 0.34 -12.62
C SER A 24 -29.14 1.21 -12.85
N ASP A 25 -29.01 2.30 -12.09
CA ASP A 25 -27.90 3.24 -12.20
C ASP A 25 -26.56 2.47 -11.99
N PRO A 26 -25.61 2.51 -12.94
CA PRO A 26 -24.34 1.79 -12.82
C PRO A 26 -23.47 2.27 -11.65
N VAL A 27 -23.67 3.50 -11.14
CA VAL A 27 -23.03 3.95 -9.89
C VAL A 27 -23.58 3.14 -8.72
N GLN A 28 -24.90 2.93 -8.67
CA GLN A 28 -25.56 2.09 -7.68
C GLN A 28 -25.11 0.64 -7.82
N ALA A 29 -24.95 0.12 -9.04
CA ALA A 29 -24.45 -1.24 -9.26
C ALA A 29 -22.98 -1.42 -8.82
N TRP A 30 -22.12 -0.42 -9.03
CA TRP A 30 -20.73 -0.42 -8.59
C TRP A 30 -20.62 -0.26 -7.06
N THR A 31 -21.31 0.71 -6.46
CA THR A 31 -21.37 0.81 -4.99
C THR A 31 -21.96 -0.44 -4.37
N THR A 32 -22.98 -1.06 -4.98
CA THR A 32 -23.58 -2.30 -4.50
C THR A 32 -22.66 -3.52 -4.66
N SER A 33 -21.80 -3.57 -5.68
CA SER A 33 -20.70 -4.56 -5.74
C SER A 33 -19.65 -4.37 -4.64
N MET A 34 -19.63 -3.18 -4.04
CA MET A 34 -18.79 -2.75 -2.92
C MET A 34 -19.61 -2.53 -1.62
N GLU A 35 -20.85 -3.00 -1.54
CA GLU A 35 -21.66 -2.99 -0.31
C GLU A 35 -21.57 -4.36 0.39
N PRO A 36 -21.72 -4.42 1.73
CA PRO A 36 -21.77 -5.70 2.43
C PRO A 36 -22.94 -6.57 1.96
N VAL A 37 -22.66 -7.85 1.70
CA VAL A 37 -23.71 -8.86 1.52
C VAL A 37 -24.36 -9.05 2.90
N ALA A 38 -25.66 -8.77 3.01
CA ALA A 38 -26.41 -9.05 4.23
C ALA A 38 -26.21 -10.53 4.61
N ALA A 39 -25.69 -10.77 5.81
CA ALA A 39 -25.56 -12.11 6.35
C ALA A 39 -26.96 -12.78 6.36
N PRO A 40 -27.11 -14.03 5.90
CA PRO A 40 -28.35 -14.75 6.13
C PRO A 40 -28.53 -14.91 7.64
N ASP A 41 -29.66 -14.42 8.16
CA ASP A 41 -30.09 -14.61 9.54
C ASP A 41 -29.90 -16.09 9.94
N SER A 42 -28.93 -16.32 10.84
CA SER A 42 -28.70 -17.65 11.42
C SER A 42 -29.70 -17.91 12.54
N PRO A 43 -30.16 -19.16 12.66
CA PRO A 43 -30.28 -19.77 13.97
C PRO A 43 -29.31 -20.96 14.10
N SER A 44 -28.44 -20.81 15.08
CA SER A 44 -27.73 -21.82 15.88
C SER A 44 -28.06 -23.31 15.66
N ALA A 45 -27.06 -24.07 15.20
CA ALA A 45 -26.91 -25.51 15.47
C ALA A 45 -25.41 -25.92 15.32
N PRO A 46 -24.93 -26.93 16.08
CA PRO A 46 -23.49 -27.13 16.34
C PRO A 46 -22.77 -27.82 15.17
N VAL A 47 -21.60 -27.32 14.80
CA VAL A 47 -20.74 -27.97 13.79
C VAL A 47 -19.96 -29.11 14.45
N VAL A 48 -20.29 -30.33 14.04
CA VAL A 48 -19.54 -31.55 14.32
C VAL A 48 -18.23 -31.52 13.55
N ALA A 49 -17.11 -31.71 14.26
CA ALA A 49 -15.77 -31.83 13.70
C ALA A 49 -15.69 -32.99 12.69
N LEU A 50 -15.35 -32.69 11.44
CA LEU A 50 -15.00 -33.68 10.43
C LEU A 50 -13.47 -33.84 10.40
N VAL A 51 -13.06 -35.00 10.92
CA VAL A 51 -11.71 -35.56 10.85
C VAL A 51 -11.30 -35.77 9.39
N SER A 52 -10.16 -35.21 8.97
CA SER A 52 -9.53 -35.52 7.69
C SER A 52 -8.92 -36.93 7.69
N PRO A 53 -9.06 -37.73 6.62
CA PRO A 53 -8.41 -39.03 6.53
C PRO A 53 -6.95 -38.86 6.08
N SER A 54 -6.07 -39.55 6.81
CA SER A 54 -4.64 -39.73 6.55
C SER A 54 -4.39 -40.41 5.20
N VAL A 55 -3.38 -39.96 4.45
CA VAL A 55 -2.82 -40.68 3.28
C VAL A 55 -1.37 -41.07 3.60
N PRO A 56 -0.95 -42.32 3.31
CA PRO A 56 0.26 -42.91 3.85
C PRO A 56 1.54 -42.55 3.08
N VAL A 57 2.64 -42.51 3.83
CA VAL A 57 4.04 -42.42 3.40
C VAL A 57 4.41 -43.65 2.56
N VAL A 58 4.96 -43.42 1.36
CA VAL A 58 5.66 -44.45 0.58
C VAL A 58 7.12 -44.03 0.46
N ALA A 59 8.00 -44.81 1.10
CA ALA A 59 9.45 -44.73 0.99
C ALA A 59 9.92 -45.42 -0.30
N LEU A 60 10.78 -44.78 -1.08
CA LEU A 60 11.64 -45.46 -2.04
C LEU A 60 13.05 -44.84 -2.08
N ALA A 61 14.00 -45.75 -2.21
CA ALA A 61 15.41 -45.63 -1.87
C ALA A 61 16.29 -44.94 -2.93
N SER A 62 17.44 -44.44 -2.47
CA SER A 62 18.60 -44.04 -3.27
C SER A 62 19.15 -45.18 -4.14
N PRO A 63 19.92 -44.84 -5.18
CA PRO A 63 21.28 -45.37 -5.22
C PRO A 63 22.35 -44.36 -5.61
N SER A 64 23.58 -44.75 -5.25
CA SER A 64 24.82 -44.01 -5.16
C SER A 64 25.54 -43.72 -6.49
N ALA A 65 26.36 -42.66 -6.42
CA ALA A 65 27.43 -42.11 -7.27
C ALA A 65 28.22 -43.02 -8.27
N PRO A 66 29.04 -42.43 -9.18
CA PRO A 66 30.42 -42.07 -8.78
C PRO A 66 30.99 -40.74 -9.33
N VAL A 67 32.09 -40.38 -8.66
CA VAL A 67 33.00 -39.23 -8.71
C VAL A 67 33.90 -39.21 -9.96
N VAL A 68 34.23 -38.01 -10.48
CA VAL A 68 35.54 -37.71 -11.08
C VAL A 68 35.98 -36.29 -10.68
N SER A 69 37.18 -36.22 -10.09
CA SER A 69 37.92 -35.02 -9.67
C SER A 69 38.85 -34.50 -10.77
N VAL A 70 39.03 -33.19 -10.89
CA VAL A 70 40.34 -32.57 -11.21
C VAL A 70 40.45 -31.23 -10.49
N ALA A 71 41.53 -31.07 -9.72
CA ALA A 71 41.93 -29.87 -9.01
C ALA A 71 43.01 -29.11 -9.78
N SER A 72 43.02 -27.76 -9.68
CA SER A 72 44.23 -26.95 -9.44
C SER A 72 43.92 -25.45 -9.41
N GLU A 73 44.03 -24.85 -8.22
CA GLU A 73 44.33 -23.43 -7.91
C GLU A 73 45.82 -23.10 -8.20
N PRO A 74 46.37 -21.90 -7.87
CA PRO A 74 45.85 -20.52 -7.86
C PRO A 74 46.84 -19.52 -8.53
N SER A 75 46.47 -18.25 -8.71
CA SER A 75 47.46 -17.14 -8.66
C SER A 75 46.86 -15.75 -8.45
N SER A 76 47.55 -14.97 -7.61
CA SER A 76 47.52 -13.51 -7.42
C SER A 76 48.94 -13.13 -6.95
N PRO A 77 49.34 -11.85 -6.84
CA PRO A 77 49.20 -10.66 -7.70
C PRO A 77 50.62 -10.15 -8.11
N PRO A 78 50.91 -8.85 -8.45
CA PRO A 78 51.11 -7.86 -7.37
C PRO A 78 51.00 -6.33 -7.70
N HIS A 79 50.99 -5.55 -6.61
CA HIS A 79 51.58 -4.21 -6.33
C HIS A 79 50.98 -2.87 -6.82
N ALA A 80 50.72 -2.03 -5.80
CA ALA A 80 50.64 -0.56 -5.81
C ALA A 80 52.02 0.12 -5.99
N PRO A 81 52.07 1.46 -6.12
CA PRO A 81 52.69 2.22 -5.03
C PRO A 81 52.01 3.57 -4.68
N THR A 82 52.46 4.07 -3.54
CA THR A 82 52.00 5.14 -2.65
C THR A 82 52.48 6.56 -2.97
N ALA A 83 51.68 7.54 -2.48
CA ALA A 83 52.04 8.82 -1.84
C ALA A 83 52.76 9.95 -2.62
N ASN A 84 52.19 11.16 -2.59
CA ASN A 84 52.84 12.27 -1.86
C ASN A 84 51.92 13.48 -1.56
N THR A 85 52.08 13.99 -0.34
CA THR A 85 51.59 15.24 0.26
C THR A 85 52.39 16.48 -0.16
N LYS A 86 51.73 17.66 -0.16
CA LYS A 86 52.16 19.05 0.18
C LYS A 86 51.44 20.05 -0.73
N ALA A 87 51.10 21.28 -0.37
CA ALA A 87 50.96 22.03 0.87
C ALA A 87 50.46 23.44 0.47
N ALA A 88 49.54 23.99 1.25
CA ALA A 88 49.31 25.40 1.60
C ALA A 88 49.79 26.56 0.68
N LYS A 89 48.89 27.52 0.41
CA LYS A 89 48.88 28.89 1.00
C LYS A 89 47.99 29.86 0.20
N HIS A 90 47.07 30.52 0.90
CA HIS A 90 46.85 31.99 1.02
C HIS A 90 45.43 32.20 1.60
N ALA A 91 45.27 32.43 2.91
CA ALA A 91 45.39 33.72 3.60
C ALA A 91 44.50 34.80 2.95
N ALA A 92 43.30 35.06 3.46
CA ALA A 92 42.98 35.89 4.64
C ALA A 92 42.46 37.27 4.19
N ASN A 93 41.26 37.66 4.62
CA ASN A 93 41.04 38.98 5.22
C ASN A 93 39.67 39.17 5.88
N HIS A 94 39.76 39.52 7.17
CA HIS A 94 38.92 40.44 7.98
C HIS A 94 37.40 40.18 8.13
N ARG A 95 36.95 39.76 9.34
CA ARG A 95 36.51 40.59 10.51
C ARG A 95 35.30 41.48 10.13
N ARG A 96 34.12 41.45 10.77
CA ARG A 96 33.82 41.68 12.20
C ARG A 96 32.30 41.52 12.44
N CYS A 97 31.92 41.15 13.66
CA CYS A 97 30.55 41.10 14.18
C CYS A 97 29.89 42.49 14.28
N ILE A 98 28.57 42.58 14.04
CA ILE A 98 27.63 43.51 14.69
C ILE A 98 26.29 42.76 14.85
N GLY A 99 25.73 42.76 16.06
CA GLY A 99 24.39 42.24 16.38
C GLY A 99 23.30 43.33 16.42
N LEU A 100 22.12 42.90 16.86
CA LEU A 100 20.85 43.65 17.03
C LEU A 100 20.08 43.93 15.74
N SER A 101 18.75 44.00 15.68
CA SER A 101 17.61 43.51 16.49
C SER A 101 16.34 43.94 15.72
N SER A 102 15.26 43.20 15.91
CA SER A 102 13.85 43.65 15.85
C SER A 102 13.21 44.19 14.55
N ARG A 103 12.04 43.60 14.27
CA ARG A 103 10.84 44.16 13.60
C ARG A 103 10.95 44.50 12.12
N ALA A 104 10.49 43.57 11.27
CA ALA A 104 9.91 43.89 9.98
C ALA A 104 8.44 43.44 9.97
N THR A 105 7.55 44.44 10.00
CA THR A 105 6.13 44.35 9.71
C THR A 105 5.91 43.68 8.36
N ILE A 106 5.13 42.60 8.34
CA ILE A 106 4.69 41.92 7.11
C ILE A 106 3.63 42.80 6.45
N CYS A 107 4.01 43.54 5.40
CA CYS A 107 3.06 44.09 4.43
C CYS A 107 2.86 43.06 3.31
N TYR A 108 1.64 42.54 3.19
CA TYR A 108 1.20 41.76 2.03
C TYR A 108 1.27 42.63 0.77
N PHE A 109 2.17 42.30 -0.16
CA PHE A 109 2.23 42.91 -1.49
C PHE A 109 1.68 41.90 -2.51
N VAL A 110 0.49 42.17 -3.04
CA VAL A 110 -0.13 41.37 -4.11
C VAL A 110 0.63 41.66 -5.41
N MET A 111 1.40 40.69 -5.90
CA MET A 111 2.10 40.78 -7.19
C MET A 111 1.20 40.35 -8.36
N THR A 112 1.27 41.09 -9.47
CA THR A 112 0.48 40.81 -10.68
C THR A 112 1.15 39.76 -11.58
N LYS A 113 0.35 39.05 -12.41
CA LYS A 113 0.81 37.96 -13.31
C LYS A 113 2.00 38.34 -14.23
N ALA A 114 2.14 39.62 -14.58
CA ALA A 114 3.23 40.11 -15.41
C ALA A 114 4.61 40.08 -14.71
N GLN A 115 4.65 40.28 -13.39
CA GLN A 115 5.91 40.34 -12.62
C GLN A 115 6.49 38.94 -12.34
N LYS A 116 5.66 37.88 -12.35
CA LYS A 116 6.13 36.48 -12.28
C LYS A 116 6.87 36.04 -13.56
N ALA A 117 6.40 36.48 -14.73
CA ALA A 117 6.97 36.09 -16.02
C ALA A 117 8.40 36.64 -16.25
N GLU A 118 8.73 37.80 -15.67
CA GLU A 118 10.02 38.46 -15.87
C GLU A 118 11.12 37.91 -14.94
N ARG A 119 10.73 37.32 -13.81
CA ARG A 119 11.65 36.68 -12.86
C ARG A 119 12.12 35.30 -13.34
N VAL A 120 11.27 34.55 -14.05
CA VAL A 120 11.63 33.27 -14.71
C VAL A 120 12.66 33.50 -15.83
N LYS A 121 12.53 34.61 -16.58
CA LYS A 121 13.51 34.98 -17.63
C LYS A 121 14.88 35.38 -17.09
N ARG A 122 15.00 35.75 -15.81
CA ARG A 122 16.27 36.16 -15.19
C ARG A 122 17.05 35.00 -14.58
N ILE A 123 16.37 33.91 -14.21
CA ILE A 123 16.99 32.69 -13.67
C ILE A 123 17.63 31.84 -14.79
N LEU A 124 17.12 31.93 -16.02
CA LEU A 124 17.65 31.22 -17.20
C LEU A 124 18.95 31.80 -17.81
N ARG A 125 19.59 32.81 -17.18
CA ARG A 125 20.82 33.45 -17.70
C ARG A 125 22.10 33.17 -16.92
N ILE A 126 22.06 32.36 -15.85
CA ILE A 126 23.26 31.98 -15.08
C ILE A 126 23.29 30.47 -14.92
N SER A 127 23.67 29.77 -16.00
CA SER A 127 24.45 28.52 -16.03
C SER A 127 24.46 28.02 -17.47
N GLY A 128 25.63 28.05 -18.08
CA GLY A 128 25.81 27.74 -19.49
C GLY A 128 25.69 26.25 -19.79
N GLY A 129 25.06 25.95 -20.92
CA GLY A 129 25.49 24.91 -21.83
C GLY A 129 25.00 23.49 -21.56
N ILE A 130 23.70 23.22 -21.79
CA ILE A 130 23.25 21.94 -22.36
C ILE A 130 22.18 22.27 -23.41
N MET A 131 22.41 21.81 -24.64
CA MET A 131 21.44 21.87 -25.74
C MET A 131 20.21 21.05 -25.34
N ILE A 132 19.12 21.73 -24.97
CA ILE A 132 17.80 21.14 -24.84
C ILE A 132 17.37 20.77 -26.26
N ALA A 133 17.40 19.47 -26.57
CA ALA A 133 16.63 18.95 -27.69
C ALA A 133 15.17 19.35 -27.46
N THR A 134 14.59 19.97 -28.47
CA THR A 134 13.24 20.53 -28.50
C THR A 134 12.23 19.62 -27.78
N VAL A 135 11.56 20.19 -26.79
CA VAL A 135 10.43 19.60 -26.07
C VAL A 135 9.41 19.07 -27.08
N ASN A 136 9.22 17.74 -27.12
CA ASN A 136 8.02 17.18 -27.73
C ASN A 136 6.81 17.65 -26.90
N ARG A 137 5.78 18.15 -27.59
CA ARG A 137 4.54 18.62 -26.96
C ARG A 137 3.93 17.50 -26.11
N ALA A 138 3.38 17.86 -24.96
CA ALA A 138 2.58 16.99 -24.08
C ALA A 138 1.21 16.58 -24.69
N ASP A 139 1.07 16.69 -26.02
CA ASP A 139 -0.16 16.47 -26.78
C ASP A 139 0.01 15.37 -27.85
N ASP A 140 1.17 14.70 -27.93
CA ASP A 140 1.38 13.68 -28.97
C ASP A 140 0.75 12.33 -28.55
N PRO A 141 -0.15 11.75 -29.36
CA PRO A 141 -0.78 10.48 -29.03
C PRO A 141 0.23 9.33 -28.89
N MET A 142 -0.02 8.40 -27.98
CA MET A 142 0.87 7.25 -27.75
C MET A 142 0.87 6.34 -28.98
N PRO A 143 2.03 6.08 -29.63
CA PRO A 143 2.08 5.15 -30.75
C PRO A 143 1.72 3.73 -30.28
N ILE A 144 0.94 3.00 -31.07
CA ILE A 144 0.60 1.60 -30.79
C ILE A 144 1.88 0.77 -30.82
N ASP A 145 2.17 0.08 -29.71
CA ASP A 145 3.40 -0.70 -29.51
C ASP A 145 3.06 -2.20 -29.32
N PRO A 146 3.40 -3.07 -30.29
CA PRO A 146 3.18 -4.51 -30.20
C PRO A 146 4.02 -5.23 -29.16
N ASP A 147 5.11 -4.63 -28.68
CA ASP A 147 6.04 -5.24 -27.73
C ASP A 147 5.61 -5.02 -26.26
N LEU A 148 4.62 -4.15 -26.02
CA LEU A 148 4.00 -3.97 -24.72
C LEU A 148 3.09 -5.17 -24.36
N PRO A 149 3.00 -5.56 -23.08
CA PRO A 149 2.09 -6.62 -22.61
C PRO A 149 0.59 -6.23 -22.69
N VAL A 150 0.25 -5.13 -23.36
CA VAL A 150 -1.11 -4.63 -23.54
C VAL A 150 -1.67 -5.13 -24.87
N PRO A 151 -2.85 -5.77 -24.91
CA PRO A 151 -3.46 -6.18 -26.16
C PRO A 151 -3.67 -5.01 -27.15
N LEU A 152 -3.30 -5.19 -28.41
CA LEU A 152 -3.38 -4.16 -29.46
C LEU A 152 -4.76 -3.50 -29.61
N TRP A 153 -5.85 -4.25 -29.37
CA TRP A 153 -7.21 -3.70 -29.43
C TRP A 153 -7.48 -2.70 -28.31
N PHE A 154 -6.89 -2.90 -27.14
CA PHE A 154 -7.04 -2.01 -25.99
C PHE A 154 -6.24 -0.74 -26.22
N GLN A 155 -5.00 -0.85 -26.72
CA GLN A 155 -4.19 0.31 -27.11
C GLN A 155 -4.91 1.19 -28.16
N LEU A 156 -5.47 0.58 -29.21
CA LEU A 156 -6.23 1.31 -30.22
C LEU A 156 -7.51 1.94 -29.65
N LYS A 157 -8.23 1.22 -28.78
CA LYS A 157 -9.43 1.72 -28.12
C LYS A 157 -9.13 2.99 -27.33
N GLU A 158 -8.12 2.94 -26.47
CA GLU A 158 -7.72 4.07 -25.63
C GLU A 158 -7.26 5.25 -26.48
N HIS A 159 -6.52 4.99 -27.55
CA HIS A 159 -6.10 6.02 -28.49
C HIS A 159 -7.30 6.72 -29.16
N LEU A 160 -8.23 5.97 -29.74
CA LEU A 160 -9.43 6.53 -30.35
C LEU A 160 -10.29 7.28 -29.33
N LEU A 161 -10.35 6.79 -28.09
CA LEU A 161 -11.06 7.46 -27.01
C LEU A 161 -10.38 8.81 -26.67
N ASP A 162 -9.06 8.84 -26.53
CA ASP A 162 -8.28 10.06 -26.31
C ASP A 162 -8.52 11.09 -27.43
N GLU A 163 -8.55 10.66 -28.71
CA GLU A 163 -8.81 11.56 -29.85
C GLU A 163 -10.25 12.13 -29.83
N ILE A 164 -11.23 11.30 -29.50
CA ILE A 164 -12.64 11.72 -29.35
C ILE A 164 -12.78 12.68 -28.15
N VAL A 165 -12.05 12.43 -27.05
CA VAL A 165 -12.03 13.29 -25.85
C VAL A 165 -11.36 14.63 -26.13
N ALA A 166 -10.24 14.62 -26.86
CA ALA A 166 -9.50 15.81 -27.28
C ALA A 166 -10.28 16.70 -28.27
N GLY A 167 -11.43 16.22 -28.76
CA GLY A 167 -12.28 16.94 -29.69
C GLY A 167 -11.77 16.89 -31.12
N GLN A 168 -10.90 15.94 -31.46
CA GLN A 168 -10.49 15.71 -32.85
C GLN A 168 -11.64 15.14 -33.68
N PHE A 169 -12.60 14.49 -33.02
CA PHE A 169 -13.89 14.09 -33.60
C PHE A 169 -15.03 14.80 -32.88
N ASP A 170 -15.78 15.63 -33.60
CA ASP A 170 -16.97 16.29 -33.09
C ASP A 170 -18.10 15.29 -32.75
N ASP A 171 -19.07 15.74 -31.96
CA ASP A 171 -20.26 14.94 -31.64
C ASP A 171 -21.04 14.60 -32.92
N GLY A 172 -21.26 13.30 -33.17
CA GLY A 172 -21.87 12.83 -34.41
C GLY A 172 -20.92 12.71 -35.60
N ALA A 173 -19.64 13.06 -35.46
CA ALA A 173 -18.64 12.92 -36.51
C ALA A 173 -18.39 11.44 -36.85
N GLN A 174 -18.05 11.18 -38.11
CA GLN A 174 -17.73 9.84 -38.58
C GLN A 174 -16.28 9.50 -38.25
N LEU A 175 -16.07 8.36 -37.59
CA LEU A 175 -14.74 7.80 -37.35
C LEU A 175 -14.17 7.16 -38.63
N PRO A 176 -12.83 7.03 -38.74
CA PRO A 176 -12.21 6.29 -39.81
C PRO A 176 -12.77 4.86 -39.92
N THR A 177 -12.79 4.32 -41.14
CA THR A 177 -13.29 2.96 -41.36
C THR A 177 -12.34 1.92 -40.76
N GLU A 178 -12.82 0.71 -40.46
CA GLU A 178 -11.96 -0.40 -39.98
C GLU A 178 -10.71 -0.59 -40.88
N HIS A 179 -10.88 -0.44 -42.19
CA HIS A 179 -9.78 -0.57 -43.13
C HIS A 179 -8.76 0.58 -43.01
N ALA A 180 -9.24 1.82 -42.87
CA ALA A 180 -8.39 2.98 -42.67
C ALA A 180 -7.62 2.89 -41.34
N LEU A 181 -8.26 2.44 -40.26
CA LEU A 181 -7.60 2.20 -38.97
C LEU A 181 -6.55 1.08 -39.06
N CYS A 182 -6.80 0.02 -39.83
CA CYS A 182 -5.78 -1.00 -40.08
C CYS A 182 -4.54 -0.43 -40.78
N GLU A 183 -4.74 0.47 -41.76
CA GLU A 183 -3.64 1.09 -42.52
C GLU A 183 -2.87 2.11 -41.69
N GLU A 184 -3.60 2.96 -40.96
CA GLU A 184 -3.06 4.04 -40.13
C GLU A 184 -2.20 3.51 -38.99
N TYR A 185 -2.70 2.48 -38.30
CA TYR A 185 -2.05 1.94 -37.10
C TYR A 185 -1.23 0.67 -37.37
N GLY A 186 -1.21 0.16 -38.60
CA GLY A 186 -0.43 -1.02 -38.98
C GLY A 186 -0.88 -2.32 -38.30
N ILE A 187 -2.12 -2.38 -37.78
CA ILE A 187 -2.65 -3.54 -37.03
C ILE A 187 -3.70 -4.33 -37.81
N SER A 188 -3.78 -5.63 -37.51
CA SER A 188 -4.76 -6.52 -38.16
C SER A 188 -6.21 -6.15 -37.83
N ARG A 189 -7.14 -6.61 -38.66
CA ARG A 189 -8.57 -6.26 -38.54
C ARG A 189 -9.21 -6.72 -37.23
N THR A 190 -8.77 -7.83 -36.65
CA THR A 190 -9.36 -8.40 -35.44
C THR A 190 -9.24 -7.45 -34.24
N PRO A 191 -8.04 -6.90 -33.93
CA PRO A 191 -7.89 -5.83 -32.95
C PRO A 191 -8.75 -4.59 -33.21
N VAL A 192 -8.77 -4.09 -34.44
CA VAL A 192 -9.56 -2.91 -34.82
C VAL A 192 -11.06 -3.14 -34.60
N HIS A 193 -11.54 -4.30 -35.06
CA HIS A 193 -12.94 -4.66 -34.91
C HIS A 193 -13.36 -4.76 -33.45
N ARG A 194 -12.50 -5.33 -32.59
CA ARG A 194 -12.74 -5.43 -31.15
C ARG A 194 -12.72 -4.07 -30.48
N ALA A 195 -11.75 -3.21 -30.78
CA ALA A 195 -11.67 -1.84 -30.23
C ALA A 195 -12.97 -1.05 -30.51
N LEU A 196 -13.45 -1.09 -31.76
CA LEU A 196 -14.70 -0.44 -32.16
C LEU A 196 -15.96 -1.12 -31.60
N ALA A 197 -15.92 -2.41 -31.29
CA ALA A 197 -17.03 -3.09 -30.63
C ALA A 197 -17.16 -2.64 -29.18
N GLU A 198 -16.05 -2.63 -28.44
CA GLU A 198 -15.99 -2.20 -27.03
C GLU A 198 -16.43 -0.73 -26.87
N LEU A 199 -15.93 0.17 -27.72
CA LEU A 199 -16.38 1.58 -27.72
C LEU A 199 -17.88 1.75 -28.03
N ALA A 200 -18.45 0.84 -28.83
CA ALA A 200 -19.87 0.87 -29.15
C ALA A 200 -20.71 0.31 -28.00
N ASP A 201 -20.23 -0.73 -27.32
CA ASP A 201 -20.85 -1.31 -26.13
C ASP A 201 -20.82 -0.30 -24.96
N GLU A 202 -19.74 0.47 -24.82
CA GLU A 202 -19.61 1.59 -23.88
C GLU A 202 -20.47 2.80 -24.27
N GLY A 203 -21.06 2.78 -25.46
CA GLY A 203 -21.91 3.84 -25.97
C GLY A 203 -21.16 5.13 -26.32
N VAL A 204 -19.83 5.08 -26.45
CA VAL A 204 -18.99 6.19 -26.95
C VAL A 204 -19.27 6.43 -28.43
N ILE A 205 -19.49 5.35 -29.19
CA ILE A 205 -19.73 5.40 -30.64
C ILE A 205 -20.99 4.63 -31.04
N LEU A 206 -21.61 5.04 -32.15
CA LEU A 206 -22.76 4.40 -32.77
C LEU A 206 -22.33 3.72 -34.06
N ARG A 207 -22.57 2.41 -34.17
CA ARG A 207 -22.29 1.63 -35.38
C ARG A 207 -23.56 1.51 -36.22
N HIS A 208 -23.52 2.03 -37.44
CA HIS A 208 -24.62 1.92 -38.39
C HIS A 208 -24.22 1.03 -39.58
N ARG A 209 -25.01 -0.03 -39.80
CA ARG A 209 -24.81 -0.94 -40.94
C ARG A 209 -24.78 -0.14 -42.25
N ARG A 210 -23.70 -0.30 -43.03
CA ARG A 210 -23.44 0.38 -44.32
C ARG A 210 -23.34 1.91 -44.29
N ARG A 211 -23.37 2.54 -43.11
CA ARG A 211 -23.21 3.99 -42.96
C ARG A 211 -21.92 4.36 -42.24
N GLY A 212 -21.30 3.43 -41.53
CA GLY A 212 -20.05 3.64 -40.82
C GLY A 212 -20.25 3.73 -39.30
N THR A 213 -19.23 4.23 -38.62
CA THR A 213 -19.18 4.38 -37.17
C THR A 213 -19.09 5.86 -36.84
N PHE A 214 -19.91 6.33 -35.90
CA PHE A 214 -20.05 7.75 -35.57
C PHE A 214 -19.87 7.96 -34.08
N VAL A 215 -19.29 9.09 -33.68
CA VAL A 215 -19.26 9.50 -32.27
C VAL A 215 -20.68 9.71 -31.78
N ASN A 216 -21.07 9.11 -30.66
CA ASN A 216 -22.44 9.19 -30.15
C ASN A 216 -22.72 10.60 -29.56
N PRO A 217 -23.59 11.45 -30.12
CA PRO A 217 -23.75 12.84 -29.65
C PRO A 217 -24.17 13.00 -28.18
N HIS A 218 -24.67 11.94 -27.56
CA HIS A 218 -25.09 11.92 -26.16
C HIS A 218 -24.10 11.23 -25.21
N TRP A 219 -22.92 10.79 -25.71
CA TRP A 219 -21.92 10.11 -24.88
C TRP A 219 -21.37 11.04 -23.79
N LYS A 220 -21.21 12.33 -24.09
CA LYS A 220 -20.82 13.38 -23.11
C LYS A 220 -21.90 13.67 -22.05
N ALA A 221 -23.19 13.50 -22.38
CA ALA A 221 -24.26 13.63 -21.39
C ALA A 221 -24.34 12.40 -20.48
N ARG A 222 -24.08 11.19 -21.02
CA ARG A 222 -23.83 9.97 -20.23
C ARG A 222 -22.54 10.04 -19.40
N ARG A 223 -21.60 10.90 -19.81
CA ARG A 223 -20.36 11.21 -19.07
C ARG A 223 -20.57 11.94 -17.75
N SER A 224 -21.76 12.46 -17.43
CA SER A 224 -22.04 12.90 -16.05
C SER A 224 -21.94 11.74 -15.04
N HIS A 225 -21.98 10.49 -15.51
CA HIS A 225 -21.76 9.28 -14.71
C HIS A 225 -20.46 8.52 -15.06
N LEU A 226 -19.78 8.85 -16.16
CA LEU A 226 -18.42 8.35 -16.56
C LEU A 226 -17.31 9.40 -16.38
N GLY A 227 -17.61 10.50 -15.70
CA GLY A 227 -16.74 11.67 -15.50
C GLY A 227 -15.95 11.63 -14.20
N ARG A 228 -16.18 10.62 -13.36
CA ARG A 228 -15.56 10.48 -12.05
C ARG A 228 -14.41 9.49 -12.07
N VAL A 229 -13.31 9.82 -11.39
CA VAL A 229 -12.28 8.84 -11.04
C VAL A 229 -12.84 7.99 -9.90
N ARG A 230 -13.00 6.68 -10.14
CA ARG A 230 -13.48 5.74 -9.11
C ARG A 230 -12.31 5.38 -8.20
N VAL A 231 -12.44 5.73 -6.92
CA VAL A 231 -11.42 5.50 -5.91
C VAL A 231 -11.97 4.51 -4.88
N VAL A 232 -11.17 3.51 -4.51
CA VAL A 232 -11.48 2.64 -3.37
C VAL A 232 -10.48 2.91 -2.24
N VAL A 233 -10.99 3.07 -1.02
CA VAL A 233 -10.21 3.29 0.21
C VAL A 233 -10.71 2.36 1.33
N PRO A 234 -9.86 2.03 2.33
CA PRO A 234 -10.21 1.09 3.39
C PRO A 234 -11.26 1.62 4.36
N ASP A 235 -11.26 2.93 4.61
CA ASP A 235 -12.12 3.58 5.60
C ASP A 235 -12.25 5.10 5.35
N SER A 236 -13.21 5.73 6.01
CA SER A 236 -13.53 7.16 5.87
C SER A 236 -12.45 8.13 6.37
N SER A 237 -11.42 7.69 7.11
CA SER A 237 -10.33 8.57 7.57
C SER A 237 -9.51 9.17 6.40
N TRP A 238 -9.62 8.57 5.21
CA TRP A 238 -9.00 9.03 3.98
C TRP A 238 -9.74 10.19 3.29
N ALA A 239 -11.02 10.41 3.62
CA ALA A 239 -11.84 11.43 2.96
C ALA A 239 -11.24 12.85 3.04
N PRO A 240 -10.72 13.34 4.19
CA PRO A 240 -10.07 14.65 4.26
C PRO A 240 -8.84 14.78 3.36
N HIS A 241 -8.11 13.70 3.13
CA HIS A 241 -6.95 13.71 2.23
C HIS A 241 -7.40 13.73 0.76
N LEU A 242 -8.39 12.91 0.39
CA LEU A 242 -9.01 12.93 -0.95
C LEU A 242 -9.67 14.28 -1.28
N ASN A 243 -10.28 14.96 -0.30
CA ASN A 243 -10.91 16.27 -0.51
C ASN A 243 -9.93 17.34 -1.01
N THR A 244 -8.62 17.19 -0.77
CA THR A 244 -7.59 18.13 -1.25
C THR A 244 -7.51 18.23 -2.77
N VAL A 245 -7.98 17.19 -3.48
CA VAL A 245 -7.95 17.14 -4.95
C VAL A 245 -9.32 17.36 -5.59
N THR A 246 -10.38 17.45 -4.79
CA THR A 246 -11.77 17.51 -5.31
C THR A 246 -12.13 18.82 -6.01
N GLU A 247 -11.32 19.88 -5.86
CA GLU A 247 -11.48 21.09 -6.66
C GLU A 247 -11.04 20.89 -8.11
N GLU A 248 -10.12 19.96 -8.36
CA GLU A 248 -9.53 19.68 -9.68
C GLU A 248 -10.09 18.38 -10.31
N PHE A 249 -10.44 17.39 -9.48
CA PHE A 249 -10.89 16.06 -9.92
C PHE A 249 -12.25 15.70 -9.33
N ASP A 250 -13.19 15.24 -10.16
CA ASP A 250 -14.46 14.67 -9.69
C ASP A 250 -14.23 13.21 -9.27
N LEU A 251 -14.35 12.92 -7.99
CA LEU A 251 -14.06 11.59 -7.42
C LEU A 251 -15.35 10.85 -7.04
N SER A 252 -15.39 9.55 -7.33
CA SER A 252 -16.39 8.62 -6.81
C SER A 252 -15.70 7.67 -5.85
N VAL A 253 -15.83 7.91 -4.55
CA VAL A 253 -15.11 7.16 -3.51
C VAL A 253 -16.01 6.04 -2.95
N ALA A 254 -15.51 4.81 -2.94
CA ALA A 254 -16.09 3.68 -2.23
C ALA A 254 -15.21 3.28 -1.06
N GLU A 255 -15.85 3.06 0.09
CA GLU A 255 -15.21 2.56 1.31
C GLU A 255 -15.39 1.05 1.39
N VAL A 256 -14.28 0.32 1.54
CA VAL A 256 -14.29 -1.13 1.70
C VAL A 256 -13.35 -1.50 2.84
N PRO A 257 -13.85 -2.04 3.97
CA PRO A 257 -13.02 -2.39 5.12
C PRO A 257 -11.78 -3.20 4.73
N LEU A 258 -10.62 -2.87 5.33
CA LEU A 258 -9.32 -3.45 4.95
C LEU A 258 -9.33 -4.99 4.90
N GLY A 259 -9.99 -5.64 5.85
CA GLY A 259 -10.12 -7.11 5.90
C GLY A 259 -10.87 -7.73 4.70
N GLU A 260 -11.74 -6.97 4.04
CA GLU A 260 -12.50 -7.41 2.86
C GLU A 260 -11.92 -6.86 1.56
N LEU A 261 -11.15 -5.77 1.63
CA LEU A 261 -10.67 -5.00 0.49
C LEU A 261 -9.98 -5.85 -0.57
N ARG A 262 -9.04 -6.71 -0.18
CA ARG A 262 -8.32 -7.57 -1.12
C ARG A 262 -9.26 -8.49 -1.89
N VAL A 263 -10.19 -9.16 -1.21
CA VAL A 263 -11.11 -10.12 -1.83
C VAL A 263 -12.07 -9.39 -2.78
N ARG A 264 -12.61 -8.24 -2.37
CA ARG A 264 -13.51 -7.44 -3.21
C ARG A 264 -12.80 -6.86 -4.43
N LEU A 265 -11.56 -6.40 -4.27
CA LEU A 265 -10.78 -5.86 -5.38
C LEU A 265 -10.43 -6.94 -6.41
N VAL A 266 -9.97 -8.13 -5.96
CA VAL A 266 -9.71 -9.27 -6.87
C VAL A 266 -10.98 -9.69 -7.60
N ARG A 267 -12.12 -9.75 -6.90
CA ARG A 267 -13.42 -10.05 -7.52
C ARG A 267 -13.81 -9.01 -8.57
N ALA A 268 -13.73 -7.72 -8.24
CA ALA A 268 -14.05 -6.64 -9.16
C ALA A 268 -13.16 -6.66 -10.41
N ILE A 269 -11.86 -6.95 -10.25
CA ILE A 269 -10.94 -7.14 -11.38
C ILE A 269 -11.35 -8.35 -12.24
N GLY A 270 -11.70 -9.47 -11.60
CA GLY A 270 -12.17 -10.67 -12.31
C GLY A 270 -13.47 -10.46 -13.08
N GLU A 271 -14.33 -9.56 -12.59
CA GLU A 271 -15.58 -9.14 -13.25
C GLU A 271 -15.37 -8.03 -14.30
N GLY A 272 -14.14 -7.51 -14.47
CA GLY A 272 -13.84 -6.43 -15.39
C GLY A 272 -14.31 -5.04 -14.93
N ASN A 273 -14.54 -4.88 -13.63
CA ASN A 273 -15.11 -3.67 -13.01
C ASN A 273 -14.19 -3.08 -11.93
N ALA A 274 -12.86 -3.18 -12.11
CA ALA A 274 -11.90 -2.57 -11.19
C ALA A 274 -12.10 -1.05 -11.07
N PRO A 275 -11.75 -0.43 -9.93
CA PRO A 275 -11.72 1.03 -9.80
C PRO A 275 -10.60 1.64 -10.65
N ASP A 276 -10.59 2.97 -10.77
CA ASP A 276 -9.52 3.71 -11.46
C ASP A 276 -8.30 3.90 -10.56
N LEU A 277 -8.53 4.05 -9.25
CA LEU A 277 -7.50 4.20 -8.22
C LEU A 277 -7.89 3.33 -7.01
N ALA A 278 -6.93 2.61 -6.46
CA ALA A 278 -7.14 1.82 -5.24
C ALA A 278 -6.05 2.13 -4.22
N LEU A 279 -6.45 2.43 -2.99
CA LEU A 279 -5.53 2.39 -1.86
C LEU A 279 -5.44 0.94 -1.37
N ILE A 280 -4.27 0.34 -1.44
CA ILE A 280 -4.05 -1.07 -1.08
C ILE A 280 -2.92 -1.20 -0.06
N ASP A 281 -2.88 -2.30 0.69
CA ASP A 281 -1.74 -2.58 1.57
C ASP A 281 -0.48 -2.82 0.73
N SER A 282 0.66 -2.26 1.14
CA SER A 282 1.93 -2.37 0.42
C SER A 282 2.37 -3.81 0.15
N VAL A 283 1.96 -4.77 0.99
CA VAL A 283 2.28 -6.18 0.82
C VAL A 283 1.58 -6.85 -0.37
N TRP A 284 0.52 -6.24 -0.93
CA TRP A 284 -0.19 -6.79 -2.09
C TRP A 284 0.42 -6.36 -3.42
N VAL A 285 1.30 -5.35 -3.43
CA VAL A 285 1.85 -4.75 -4.67
C VAL A 285 2.50 -5.80 -5.55
N HIS A 286 3.35 -6.66 -4.99
CA HIS A 286 4.09 -7.64 -5.78
C HIS A 286 3.20 -8.76 -6.31
N GLU A 287 2.22 -9.21 -5.51
CA GLU A 287 1.20 -10.16 -5.96
C GLU A 287 0.41 -9.59 -7.14
N PHE A 288 -0.09 -8.36 -6.99
CA PHE A 288 -0.96 -7.73 -7.97
C PHE A 288 -0.22 -7.34 -9.25
N ALA A 289 1.05 -6.91 -9.13
CA ALA A 289 1.92 -6.67 -10.26
C ALA A 289 2.17 -7.95 -11.06
N GLU A 290 2.52 -9.06 -10.38
CA GLU A 290 2.76 -10.35 -11.05
C GLU A 290 1.49 -10.92 -11.71
N ALA A 291 0.33 -10.68 -11.10
CA ALA A 291 -0.97 -11.06 -11.67
C ALA A 291 -1.39 -10.18 -12.86
N GLY A 292 -0.64 -9.12 -13.19
CA GLY A 292 -0.98 -8.16 -14.25
C GLY A 292 -2.15 -7.25 -13.91
N PHE A 293 -2.45 -7.08 -12.62
CA PHE A 293 -3.59 -6.30 -12.14
C PHE A 293 -3.33 -4.80 -12.05
N LEU A 294 -2.08 -4.36 -12.09
CA LEU A 294 -1.68 -2.96 -11.93
C LEU A 294 -1.03 -2.40 -13.19
N TYR A 295 -1.09 -1.08 -13.38
CA TYR A 295 -0.23 -0.36 -14.33
C TYR A 295 1.19 -0.24 -13.76
N PRO A 296 2.22 -0.44 -14.61
CA PRO A 296 3.53 0.17 -14.41
C PRO A 296 3.37 1.70 -14.38
N LEU A 297 3.78 2.36 -13.31
CA LEU A 297 3.57 3.81 -13.19
C LEU A 297 4.48 4.62 -14.12
N GLU A 298 5.60 4.05 -14.57
CA GLU A 298 6.43 4.65 -15.62
C GLU A 298 5.70 4.76 -16.97
N GLU A 299 4.71 3.89 -17.25
CA GLU A 299 3.84 4.03 -18.45
C GLU A 299 2.90 5.25 -18.35
N LEU A 300 2.61 5.71 -17.13
CA LEU A 300 1.68 6.82 -16.89
C LEU A 300 2.42 8.15 -16.72
N ASP A 301 3.54 8.16 -15.99
CA ASP A 301 4.37 9.37 -15.78
C ASP A 301 5.82 9.02 -15.36
N SER A 302 6.63 8.58 -16.32
CA SER A 302 8.04 8.23 -16.08
C SER A 302 8.90 9.36 -15.51
N LEU A 303 8.61 10.62 -15.87
CA LEU A 303 9.38 11.76 -15.39
C LEU A 303 9.11 12.03 -13.91
N TRP A 304 7.84 12.01 -13.50
CA TRP A 304 7.49 12.21 -12.10
C TRP A 304 8.01 11.07 -11.21
N ILE A 305 7.93 9.82 -11.68
CA ILE A 305 8.47 8.67 -10.95
C ILE A 305 9.98 8.86 -10.70
N ARG A 306 10.75 9.15 -11.75
CA ARG A 306 12.21 9.34 -11.63
C ARG A 306 12.58 10.59 -10.80
N ASP A 307 11.98 11.73 -11.10
CA ASP A 307 12.46 13.01 -10.56
C ASP A 307 11.88 13.34 -9.18
N VAL A 308 10.73 12.78 -8.83
CA VAL A 308 10.02 13.06 -7.57
C VAL A 308 9.94 11.83 -6.68
N TYR A 309 9.39 10.72 -7.17
CA TYR A 309 9.18 9.55 -6.32
C TYR A 309 10.52 8.93 -5.90
N GLU A 310 11.36 8.54 -6.86
CA GLU A 310 12.71 8.01 -6.58
C GLU A 310 13.63 9.03 -5.91
N GLY A 311 13.45 10.32 -6.19
CA GLY A 311 14.32 11.39 -5.71
C GLY A 311 14.05 11.86 -4.27
N ASP A 312 12.79 11.85 -3.82
CA ASP A 312 12.38 12.52 -2.57
C ASP A 312 11.68 11.56 -1.58
N PHE A 313 11.15 10.41 -2.03
CA PHE A 313 10.61 9.41 -1.11
C PHE A 313 11.72 8.58 -0.48
N LEU A 314 11.45 8.05 0.71
CA LEU A 314 12.41 7.24 1.44
C LEU A 314 12.61 5.87 0.75
N GLU A 315 13.87 5.45 0.67
CA GLU A 315 14.31 4.27 -0.09
C GLU A 315 13.58 2.96 0.28
N PRO A 316 13.27 2.66 1.56
CA PRO A 316 12.53 1.44 1.89
C PRO A 316 11.15 1.37 1.21
N PHE A 317 10.49 2.51 1.00
CA PHE A 317 9.17 2.58 0.39
C PHE A 317 9.23 2.62 -1.14
N VAL A 318 10.27 3.25 -1.71
CA VAL A 318 10.51 3.21 -3.16
C VAL A 318 10.86 1.80 -3.61
N SER A 319 11.80 1.14 -2.92
CA SER A 319 12.19 -0.23 -3.23
C SER A 319 11.05 -1.23 -2.98
N GLY A 320 10.25 -1.02 -1.93
CA GLY A 320 9.12 -1.88 -1.57
C GLY A 320 7.96 -1.86 -2.58
N THR A 321 7.83 -0.83 -3.41
CA THR A 321 6.81 -0.75 -4.47
C THR A 321 7.36 -1.09 -5.86
N ARG A 322 8.66 -1.42 -5.96
CA ARG A 322 9.34 -1.75 -7.21
C ARG A 322 9.56 -3.24 -7.39
N ARG A 323 9.36 -3.69 -8.62
CA ARG A 323 9.67 -5.06 -9.06
C ARG A 323 10.28 -5.03 -10.43
N SER A 324 11.41 -5.71 -10.61
CA SER A 324 12.14 -5.78 -11.88
C SER A 324 12.50 -4.39 -12.45
N GLY A 325 12.80 -3.42 -11.58
CA GLY A 325 13.18 -2.06 -11.97
C GLY A 325 12.00 -1.14 -12.31
N VAL A 326 10.76 -1.59 -12.17
CA VAL A 326 9.52 -0.86 -12.48
C VAL A 326 8.74 -0.58 -11.21
N THR A 327 8.11 0.60 -11.12
CA THR A 327 7.31 1.06 -9.98
C THR A 327 5.83 0.75 -10.21
N TRP A 328 5.19 0.08 -9.25
CA TRP A 328 3.81 -0.40 -9.41
C TRP A 328 2.79 0.31 -8.52
N ALA A 329 3.26 1.06 -7.53
CA ALA A 329 2.44 1.83 -6.61
C ALA A 329 3.25 2.98 -6.00
N VAL A 330 2.56 3.98 -5.43
CA VAL A 330 3.17 5.09 -4.69
C VAL A 330 2.79 4.97 -3.23
N GLN A 331 3.76 5.03 -2.32
CA GLN A 331 3.51 5.02 -0.88
C GLN A 331 2.63 6.21 -0.47
N ALA A 332 1.46 5.95 0.10
CA ALA A 332 0.48 6.97 0.47
C ALA A 332 0.76 7.52 1.87
N GLU A 333 0.94 6.61 2.83
CA GLU A 333 1.34 6.87 4.21
C GLU A 333 2.30 5.78 4.66
N THR A 334 2.95 5.96 5.80
CA THR A 334 3.68 4.87 6.45
C THR A 334 3.55 4.92 7.97
N ASP A 335 3.96 3.83 8.59
CA ASP A 335 3.98 3.62 10.03
C ASP A 335 5.24 2.86 10.44
N VAL A 336 5.53 2.83 11.73
CA VAL A 336 6.62 2.03 12.30
C VAL A 336 6.12 1.17 13.44
N ALA A 337 6.67 -0.04 13.55
CA ALA A 337 6.45 -0.91 14.69
C ALA A 337 7.28 -0.47 15.91
N GLY A 338 6.73 -0.63 17.10
CA GLY A 338 7.39 -0.25 18.33
C GLY A 338 6.70 -0.76 19.59
N LEU A 339 7.18 -0.26 20.72
CA LEU A 339 6.65 -0.55 22.04
C LEU A 339 5.84 0.64 22.54
N TRP A 340 4.54 0.43 22.63
CA TRP A 340 3.65 1.32 23.36
C TRP A 340 3.71 1.01 24.85
N TYR A 341 3.59 2.05 25.69
CA TYR A 341 3.56 1.90 27.14
C TYR A 341 2.76 3.00 27.82
N ARG A 342 2.27 2.72 29.02
CA ARG A 342 1.61 3.73 29.86
C ARG A 342 2.64 4.49 30.72
N LYS A 343 2.59 5.82 30.68
CA LYS A 343 3.55 6.68 31.41
C LYS A 343 3.34 6.73 32.92
N ASP A 344 2.16 6.35 33.40
CA ASP A 344 1.86 6.19 34.82
C ASP A 344 2.67 5.01 35.43
N GLY A 345 2.81 3.90 34.69
CA GLY A 345 3.59 2.72 35.08
C GLY A 345 5.07 2.76 34.70
N VAL A 346 5.44 3.54 33.67
CA VAL A 346 6.79 3.53 33.07
C VAL A 346 7.33 4.96 32.91
N GLN A 347 8.28 5.32 33.76
CA GLN A 347 8.91 6.65 33.75
C GLN A 347 10.02 6.75 32.70
N THR A 348 10.85 5.71 32.58
CA THR A 348 11.91 5.59 31.58
C THR A 348 11.64 4.37 30.74
N ALA A 349 11.52 4.56 29.42
CA ALA A 349 11.29 3.46 28.50
C ALA A 349 12.51 2.53 28.42
N PRO A 350 12.33 1.20 28.41
CA PRO A 350 13.43 0.27 28.28
C PRO A 350 14.04 0.34 26.88
N THR A 351 15.36 0.15 26.80
CA THR A 351 16.09 0.19 25.52
C THR A 351 16.58 -1.18 25.08
N THR A 352 16.61 -2.16 25.98
CA THR A 352 16.97 -3.56 25.71
C THR A 352 15.89 -4.53 26.19
N TRP A 353 15.86 -5.74 25.62
CA TRP A 353 14.97 -6.80 26.09
C TRP A 353 15.17 -7.13 27.58
N GLU A 354 16.42 -7.14 28.06
CA GLU A 354 16.72 -7.40 29.47
C GLU A 354 16.14 -6.33 30.40
N GLU A 355 16.34 -5.04 30.07
CA GLU A 355 15.73 -3.92 30.79
C GLU A 355 14.21 -4.01 30.78
N TRP A 356 13.63 -4.35 29.63
CA TRP A 356 12.19 -4.45 29.47
C TRP A 356 11.61 -5.60 30.31
N SER A 357 12.13 -6.82 30.19
CA SER A 357 11.68 -7.97 30.98
C SER A 357 11.83 -7.72 32.47
N HIS A 358 12.94 -7.10 32.90
CA HIS A 358 13.15 -6.76 34.31
C HIS A 358 12.13 -5.73 34.80
N LEU A 359 11.88 -4.67 34.01
CA LEU A 359 10.89 -3.65 34.35
C LEU A 359 9.46 -4.22 34.40
N ALA A 360 9.09 -5.04 33.41
CA ALA A 360 7.79 -5.68 33.34
C ALA A 360 7.55 -6.61 34.53
N THR A 361 8.54 -7.45 34.86
CA THR A 361 8.45 -8.38 36.01
C THR A 361 8.42 -7.65 37.35
N SER A 362 9.31 -6.66 37.56
CA SER A 362 9.43 -5.95 38.84
C SER A 362 8.21 -5.11 39.21
N ARG A 363 7.40 -4.74 38.22
CA ARG A 363 6.19 -3.92 38.39
C ARG A 363 4.90 -4.65 38.03
N ASP A 364 4.97 -5.93 37.69
CA ASP A 364 3.86 -6.75 37.18
C ASP A 364 3.08 -6.04 36.05
N LEU A 365 3.83 -5.46 35.10
CA LEU A 365 3.26 -4.79 33.94
C LEU A 365 3.09 -5.79 32.81
N LYS A 366 1.84 -6.18 32.55
CA LYS A 366 1.52 -7.12 31.47
C LYS A 366 1.76 -6.51 30.08
N VAL A 367 1.95 -7.37 29.09
CA VAL A 367 2.21 -7.06 27.69
C VAL A 367 1.03 -7.51 26.83
N ALA A 368 0.45 -6.58 26.09
CA ALA A 368 -0.55 -6.88 25.07
C ALA A 368 0.12 -7.06 23.69
N ILE A 369 -0.35 -8.05 22.92
CA ILE A 369 0.13 -8.33 21.57
C ILE A 369 -1.10 -8.77 20.75
N PRO A 370 -1.32 -8.26 19.52
CA PRO A 370 -2.28 -8.87 18.61
C PRO A 370 -1.83 -10.28 18.25
N ALA A 371 -2.65 -11.28 18.54
CA ALA A 371 -2.26 -12.68 18.45
C ALA A 371 -3.46 -13.62 18.26
N GLY A 372 -3.17 -14.90 18.06
CA GLY A 372 -4.18 -15.93 17.80
C GLY A 372 -4.79 -15.82 16.40
N VAL A 373 -5.84 -16.60 16.17
CA VAL A 373 -6.56 -16.68 14.89
C VAL A 373 -7.06 -15.31 14.44
N GLU A 374 -7.52 -14.49 15.37
CA GLU A 374 -8.08 -13.15 15.11
C GLU A 374 -7.00 -12.07 14.94
N GLY A 375 -5.74 -12.34 15.36
CA GLY A 375 -4.63 -11.39 15.23
C GLY A 375 -4.21 -11.14 13.78
N GLY A 376 -4.49 -12.07 12.86
CA GLY A 376 -4.33 -11.91 11.41
C GLY A 376 -2.98 -11.33 10.99
N GLU A 377 -3.03 -10.30 10.13
CA GLU A 377 -1.83 -9.62 9.63
C GLU A 377 -1.09 -8.82 10.72
N ALA A 378 -1.80 -8.29 11.72
CA ALA A 378 -1.18 -7.55 12.83
C ALA A 378 -0.25 -8.45 13.66
N ALA A 379 -0.61 -9.73 13.84
CA ALA A 379 0.25 -10.73 14.48
C ALA A 379 1.55 -10.95 13.70
N THR A 380 1.48 -11.07 12.37
CA THR A 380 2.67 -11.15 11.51
C THR A 380 3.52 -9.89 11.61
N TYR A 381 2.89 -8.71 11.58
CA TYR A 381 3.58 -7.43 11.69
C TYR A 381 4.40 -7.33 12.97
N VAL A 382 3.80 -7.71 14.11
CA VAL A 382 4.49 -7.73 15.41
C VAL A 382 5.63 -8.75 15.45
N LEU A 383 5.43 -9.97 14.96
CA LEU A 383 6.49 -10.97 14.91
C LEU A 383 7.70 -10.48 14.10
N LEU A 384 7.44 -9.90 12.93
CA LEU A 384 8.49 -9.34 12.08
C LEU A 384 9.23 -8.18 12.77
N ALA A 385 8.52 -7.35 13.54
CA ALA A 385 9.13 -6.26 14.30
C ALA A 385 10.04 -6.77 15.43
N VAL A 386 9.64 -7.83 16.14
CA VAL A 386 10.46 -8.47 17.17
C VAL A 386 11.72 -9.08 16.56
N LEU A 387 11.62 -9.75 15.41
CA LEU A 387 12.78 -10.24 14.65
C LEU A 387 13.71 -9.08 14.25
N ALA A 388 13.16 -7.99 13.69
CA ALA A 388 13.94 -6.82 13.26
C ALA A 388 14.66 -6.13 14.43
N SER A 389 14.06 -6.12 15.63
CA SER A 389 14.69 -5.58 16.84
C SER A 389 15.93 -6.37 17.31
N ASN A 390 16.12 -7.59 16.78
CA ASN A 390 17.28 -8.45 17.02
C ASN A 390 18.16 -8.65 15.76
N GLY A 391 18.01 -7.77 14.77
CA GLY A 391 18.76 -7.86 13.51
C GLY A 391 18.43 -9.11 12.67
N ALA A 392 17.28 -9.74 12.91
CA ALA A 392 16.82 -10.92 12.20
C ALA A 392 15.70 -10.60 11.20
N ALA A 393 15.46 -11.52 10.27
CA ALA A 393 14.34 -11.49 9.34
C ALA A 393 13.64 -12.85 9.32
N ALA A 394 12.36 -12.88 8.92
CA ALA A 394 11.69 -14.16 8.66
C ALA A 394 11.96 -14.67 7.25
N VAL A 395 11.97 -13.76 6.27
CA VAL A 395 12.16 -14.05 4.84
C VAL A 395 12.93 -12.89 4.22
N THR A 396 13.93 -13.20 3.40
CA THR A 396 14.66 -12.22 2.58
C THR A 396 14.38 -12.48 1.09
N PRO A 397 14.84 -11.61 0.17
CA PRO A 397 14.75 -11.89 -1.26
C PRO A 397 15.49 -13.15 -1.72
N HIS A 398 16.41 -13.70 -0.90
CA HIS A 398 17.32 -14.77 -1.31
C HIS A 398 17.17 -16.05 -0.50
N ASN A 399 16.66 -15.98 0.73
CA ASN A 399 16.61 -17.11 1.65
C ASN A 399 15.58 -16.90 2.79
N ILE A 400 15.47 -17.92 3.64
CA ILE A 400 14.60 -17.93 4.83
C ILE A 400 15.50 -18.10 6.07
N PRO A 401 15.87 -17.01 6.78
CA PRO A 401 16.77 -17.06 7.93
C PRO A 401 16.08 -17.33 9.28
N LEU A 402 14.84 -17.84 9.25
CA LEU A 402 14.02 -18.08 10.44
C LEU A 402 14.64 -19.10 11.43
N THR A 403 15.57 -19.92 10.96
CA THR A 403 16.32 -20.93 11.75
C THR A 403 17.70 -20.45 12.21
N THR A 404 18.10 -19.22 11.89
CA THR A 404 19.39 -18.67 12.33
C THR A 404 19.38 -18.32 13.82
N GLY A 405 20.56 -18.25 14.45
CA GLY A 405 20.71 -17.87 15.86
C GLY A 405 19.94 -16.59 16.25
N PRO A 406 20.11 -15.45 15.54
CA PRO A 406 19.37 -14.23 15.84
C PRO A 406 17.85 -14.36 15.75
N ALA A 407 17.33 -15.13 14.78
CA ALA A 407 15.90 -15.38 14.66
C ALA A 407 15.40 -16.24 15.82
N LEU A 408 16.08 -17.34 16.13
CA LEU A 408 15.72 -18.25 17.23
C LEU A 408 15.75 -17.54 18.59
N ASP A 409 16.71 -16.64 18.83
CA ASP A 409 16.77 -15.84 20.06
C ASP A 409 15.55 -14.92 20.21
N ALA A 410 15.03 -14.38 19.10
CA ALA A 410 13.81 -13.58 19.10
C ALA A 410 12.56 -14.42 19.41
N LEU A 411 12.47 -15.63 18.85
CA LEU A 411 11.37 -16.56 19.14
C LEU A 411 11.42 -17.03 20.60
N ARG A 412 12.61 -17.29 21.13
CA ARG A 412 12.82 -17.62 22.55
C ARG A 412 12.42 -16.46 23.45
N PHE A 413 12.75 -15.22 23.08
CA PHE A 413 12.31 -14.04 23.81
C PHE A 413 10.77 -13.97 23.92
N LEU A 414 10.04 -14.21 22.83
CA LEU A 414 8.58 -14.29 22.87
C LEU A 414 8.05 -15.39 23.81
N LEU A 415 8.68 -16.57 23.84
CA LEU A 415 8.36 -17.60 24.82
C LEU A 415 8.59 -17.13 26.25
N THR A 416 9.67 -16.41 26.51
CA THR A 416 9.94 -15.92 27.88
C THR A 416 8.81 -15.06 28.41
N LEU A 417 8.13 -14.26 27.57
CA LEU A 417 6.96 -13.48 27.98
C LEU A 417 5.79 -14.37 28.43
N THR A 418 5.66 -15.56 27.82
CA THR A 418 4.64 -16.55 28.19
C THR A 418 5.04 -17.29 29.46
N ASP A 419 6.27 -17.81 29.52
CA ASP A 419 6.78 -18.61 30.64
C ASP A 419 6.90 -17.81 31.95
N THR A 420 7.04 -16.49 31.84
CA THR A 420 7.11 -15.58 33.00
C THR A 420 5.77 -14.92 33.36
N ASP A 421 4.66 -15.37 32.76
CA ASP A 421 3.31 -14.82 33.00
C ASP A 421 3.24 -13.30 32.74
N LEU A 422 3.98 -12.80 31.73
CA LEU A 422 3.98 -11.37 31.38
C LEU A 422 2.95 -11.01 30.32
N LEU A 423 2.32 -11.97 29.64
CA LEU A 423 1.26 -11.68 28.68
C LEU A 423 -0.03 -11.25 29.40
N ALA A 424 -0.74 -10.27 28.83
CA ALA A 424 -2.05 -9.87 29.34
C ALA A 424 -3.08 -11.00 29.14
N GLU A 425 -4.07 -11.06 30.03
CA GLU A 425 -5.14 -12.03 29.94
C GLU A 425 -5.96 -11.81 28.64
N GLY A 426 -6.20 -12.90 27.89
CA GLY A 426 -6.96 -12.86 26.64
C GLY A 426 -6.14 -12.56 25.38
N VAL A 427 -4.81 -12.39 25.49
CA VAL A 427 -3.92 -12.13 24.34
C VAL A 427 -4.01 -13.19 23.25
N THR A 428 -4.19 -14.46 23.60
CA THR A 428 -4.26 -15.57 22.62
C THR A 428 -5.50 -15.54 21.71
N THR A 429 -6.46 -14.67 21.99
CA THR A 429 -7.66 -14.46 21.17
C THR A 429 -7.84 -12.99 20.77
N ALA A 430 -6.84 -12.14 21.03
CA ALA A 430 -6.95 -10.71 20.80
C ALA A 430 -6.60 -10.36 19.35
N ASP A 431 -7.56 -9.79 18.64
CA ASP A 431 -7.29 -9.03 17.43
C ASP A 431 -6.51 -7.74 17.74
N ASP A 432 -6.19 -6.99 16.70
CA ASP A 432 -5.49 -5.70 16.83
C ASP A 432 -6.23 -4.73 17.76
N ALA A 433 -7.55 -4.61 17.60
CA ALA A 433 -8.36 -3.73 18.44
C ALA A 433 -8.38 -4.17 19.91
N GLY A 434 -8.43 -5.48 20.17
CA GLY A 434 -8.38 -6.07 21.49
C GLY A 434 -7.06 -5.78 22.21
N ALA A 435 -5.93 -5.88 21.51
CA ALA A 435 -4.62 -5.55 22.08
C ALA A 435 -4.52 -4.06 22.46
N VAL A 436 -4.99 -3.16 21.59
CA VAL A 436 -5.02 -1.71 21.88
C VAL A 436 -5.94 -1.42 23.07
N ALA A 437 -7.08 -2.08 23.17
CA ALA A 437 -8.01 -1.93 24.29
C ALA A 437 -7.37 -2.32 25.63
N MET A 438 -6.59 -3.41 25.68
CA MET A 438 -5.88 -3.83 26.90
C MET A 438 -4.90 -2.78 27.41
N LEU A 439 -4.21 -2.06 26.52
CA LEU A 439 -3.33 -0.95 26.92
C LEU A 439 -4.15 0.26 27.40
N ALA A 440 -5.22 0.58 26.66
CA ALA A 440 -6.06 1.74 26.94
C ALA A 440 -6.75 1.65 28.32
N ASP A 441 -7.33 0.49 28.63
CA ASP A 441 -8.06 0.23 29.88
C ASP A 441 -7.15 -0.14 31.08
N GLY A 442 -5.85 -0.34 30.83
CA GLY A 442 -4.85 -0.60 31.87
C GLY A 442 -4.67 -2.06 32.25
N ARG A 443 -5.30 -3.02 31.54
CA ARG A 443 -4.99 -4.45 31.67
C ARG A 443 -3.56 -4.80 31.24
N ALA A 444 -2.94 -3.98 30.39
CA ALA A 444 -1.55 -4.07 30.00
C ALA A 444 -0.80 -2.76 30.28
N GLY A 445 0.45 -2.88 30.75
CA GLY A 445 1.37 -1.75 30.90
C GLY A 445 2.17 -1.45 29.63
N PHE A 446 2.31 -2.47 28.78
CA PHE A 446 3.00 -2.42 27.49
C PHE A 446 2.15 -3.03 26.38
N MET A 447 2.38 -2.61 25.14
CA MET A 447 1.85 -3.26 23.95
C MET A 447 2.87 -3.23 22.82
N ILE A 448 3.05 -4.36 22.14
CA ILE A 448 3.79 -4.36 20.87
C ILE A 448 2.79 -4.05 19.75
N GLY A 449 3.04 -3.00 18.98
CA GLY A 449 2.13 -2.54 17.93
C GLY A 449 2.79 -1.53 16.99
N GLY A 450 1.98 -0.76 16.27
CA GLY A 450 2.46 0.24 15.31
C GLY A 450 2.14 1.67 15.74
N SER A 451 2.83 2.64 15.16
CA SER A 451 2.57 4.07 15.40
C SER A 451 1.15 4.48 14.96
N TYR A 452 0.53 3.74 14.04
CA TYR A 452 -0.85 3.94 13.58
C TYR A 452 -1.90 3.77 14.70
N HIS A 453 -1.56 3.13 15.82
CA HIS A 453 -2.47 2.98 16.97
C HIS A 453 -2.69 4.27 17.76
N ALA A 454 -1.94 5.34 17.49
CA ALA A 454 -2.02 6.59 18.27
C ALA A 454 -3.43 7.21 18.27
N GLU A 455 -4.08 7.25 17.10
CA GLU A 455 -5.44 7.77 16.98
C GLU A 455 -6.47 6.86 17.66
N GLN A 456 -6.30 5.55 17.53
CA GLN A 456 -7.18 4.56 18.16
C GLN A 456 -7.10 4.63 19.69
N LEU A 457 -5.91 4.80 20.26
CA LEU A 457 -5.73 5.04 21.69
C LEU A 457 -6.50 6.29 22.14
N ALA A 458 -6.38 7.39 21.39
CA ALA A 458 -7.11 8.62 21.68
C ALA A 458 -8.63 8.42 21.66
N ARG A 459 -9.16 7.70 20.66
CA ARG A 459 -10.59 7.35 20.58
C ARG A 459 -11.04 6.51 21.76
N LEU A 460 -10.30 5.44 22.10
CA LEU A 460 -10.67 4.53 23.18
C LEU A 460 -10.62 5.20 24.57
N THR A 461 -9.72 6.16 24.78
CA THR A 461 -9.69 6.95 26.01
C THR A 461 -10.64 8.15 26.01
N GLY A 462 -11.33 8.42 24.89
CA GLY A 462 -12.23 9.58 24.76
C GLY A 462 -11.50 10.92 24.82
N THR A 463 -10.24 10.98 24.36
CA THR A 463 -9.38 12.18 24.40
C THR A 463 -8.91 12.58 23.01
N ASP A 464 -8.36 13.79 22.86
CA ASP A 464 -7.64 14.15 21.65
C ASP A 464 -6.25 13.48 21.57
N LEU A 465 -5.64 13.52 20.39
CA LEU A 465 -4.34 12.89 20.14
C LEU A 465 -3.23 13.46 21.05
N PRO A 466 -3.06 14.78 21.23
CA PRO A 466 -2.07 15.33 22.17
C PRO A 466 -2.24 14.85 23.61
N THR A 467 -3.48 14.75 24.11
CA THR A 467 -3.77 14.28 25.46
C THR A 467 -3.46 12.78 25.58
N ALA A 468 -3.83 11.97 24.59
CA ALA A 468 -3.50 10.54 24.56
C ALA A 468 -1.98 10.33 24.57
N LEU A 469 -1.23 11.08 23.76
CA LEU A 469 0.24 11.07 23.74
C LEU A 469 0.87 11.66 25.02
N GLY A 470 0.09 12.30 25.88
CA GLY A 470 0.48 12.67 27.25
C GLY A 470 0.45 11.47 28.21
N THR A 471 -0.51 10.56 28.02
CA THR A 471 -0.73 9.35 28.84
C THR A 471 0.11 8.17 28.37
N PHE A 472 0.24 8.00 27.05
CA PHE A 472 0.98 6.90 26.44
C PHE A 472 2.31 7.38 25.88
N GLY A 473 3.30 6.50 25.90
CA GLY A 473 4.57 6.67 25.21
C GLY A 473 4.74 5.62 24.12
N PHE A 474 5.57 5.94 23.14
CA PHE A 474 5.96 5.04 22.05
C PHE A 474 7.47 5.16 21.85
N VAL A 475 8.14 4.02 21.79
CA VAL A 475 9.58 3.91 21.49
C VAL A 475 9.80 2.80 20.48
N PRO A 476 10.96 2.74 19.79
CA PRO A 476 11.33 1.55 19.05
C PRO A 476 11.24 0.32 19.96
N LEU A 477 10.97 -0.85 19.37
CA LEU A 477 11.07 -2.09 20.14
C LEU A 477 12.47 -2.16 20.79
N PRO A 478 12.55 -2.49 22.10
CA PRO A 478 13.83 -2.61 22.78
C PRO A 478 14.72 -3.59 22.04
N ARG A 479 16.02 -3.30 21.94
CA ARG A 479 16.93 -4.13 21.16
C ARG A 479 17.18 -5.47 21.83
N GLY A 480 17.27 -6.52 21.01
CA GLY A 480 17.77 -7.81 21.45
C GLY A 480 19.30 -7.85 21.58
N PRO A 481 19.86 -9.03 21.92
CA PRO A 481 21.31 -9.21 22.06
C PRO A 481 22.08 -9.15 20.73
N ASN A 482 21.40 -9.28 19.59
CA ASN A 482 22.03 -9.42 18.29
C ASN A 482 21.88 -8.19 17.39
N GLY A 483 22.98 -7.78 16.74
CA GLY A 483 23.01 -6.80 15.66
C GLY A 483 22.51 -5.38 16.03
N PRO A 484 22.50 -4.45 15.06
CA PRO A 484 21.80 -3.19 15.22
C PRO A 484 20.29 -3.43 15.11
N ALA A 485 19.53 -3.03 16.12
CA ALA A 485 18.06 -3.07 16.08
C ALA A 485 17.53 -2.18 14.94
N ARG A 486 16.58 -2.71 14.18
CA ARG A 486 15.81 -1.96 13.18
C ARG A 486 14.35 -1.98 13.56
N THR A 487 13.62 -0.94 13.15
CA THR A 487 12.16 -0.98 13.18
C THR A 487 11.64 -1.64 11.90
N LEU A 488 10.42 -2.18 11.98
CA LEU A 488 9.64 -2.57 10.81
C LEU A 488 8.74 -1.39 10.42
N ALA A 489 8.61 -1.13 9.13
CA ALA A 489 7.69 -0.15 8.59
C ALA A 489 6.67 -0.79 7.65
N GLY A 490 5.48 -0.21 7.65
CA GLY A 490 4.33 -0.65 6.88
C GLY A 490 3.68 0.49 6.11
N GLY A 491 2.38 0.36 5.93
CA GLY A 491 1.52 1.39 5.36
C GLY A 491 0.92 1.03 4.01
N MET A 492 0.03 1.91 3.59
CA MET A 492 -0.80 1.80 2.40
C MET A 492 -0.16 2.51 1.20
N VAL A 493 -0.53 2.04 0.01
CA VAL A 493 -0.02 2.56 -1.26
C VAL A 493 -1.16 2.84 -2.23
N TRP A 494 -1.00 3.88 -3.03
CA TRP A 494 -1.85 4.15 -4.17
C TRP A 494 -1.41 3.32 -5.37
N ALA A 495 -2.33 2.52 -5.91
CA ALA A 495 -2.11 1.70 -7.09
C ALA A 495 -3.20 1.97 -8.14
N VAL A 496 -2.80 1.95 -9.42
CA VAL A 496 -3.72 2.13 -10.57
C VAL A 496 -3.99 0.76 -11.18
N PRO A 497 -5.20 0.19 -11.06
CA PRO A 497 -5.52 -1.09 -11.67
C PRO A 497 -5.40 -1.05 -13.20
N ARG A 498 -4.94 -2.14 -13.82
CA ARG A 498 -4.74 -2.25 -15.28
C ARG A 498 -6.04 -2.08 -16.10
N GLN A 499 -7.19 -2.26 -15.45
CA GLN A 499 -8.52 -2.05 -16.00
C GLN A 499 -9.10 -0.66 -15.71
N ALA A 500 -8.32 0.26 -15.12
CA ALA A 500 -8.74 1.63 -14.91
C ALA A 500 -9.21 2.24 -16.26
N VAL A 501 -10.37 2.89 -16.23
CA VAL A 501 -10.92 3.65 -17.36
C VAL A 501 -10.19 4.99 -17.50
N ARG A 502 -9.63 5.49 -16.40
CA ARG A 502 -9.00 6.80 -16.28
C ARG A 502 -7.57 6.76 -15.70
N PRO A 503 -6.65 5.97 -16.26
CA PRO A 503 -5.35 5.72 -15.62
C PRO A 503 -4.46 6.97 -15.52
N LYS A 504 -4.46 7.84 -16.54
CA LYS A 504 -3.70 9.10 -16.53
C LYS A 504 -4.20 10.09 -15.48
N GLU A 505 -5.52 10.22 -15.35
CA GLU A 505 -6.13 11.10 -14.33
C GLU A 505 -5.97 10.52 -12.92
N ALA A 506 -6.08 9.19 -12.76
CA ALA A 506 -5.73 8.52 -11.51
C ALA A 506 -4.27 8.80 -11.10
N MET A 507 -3.33 8.76 -12.05
CA MET A 507 -1.93 9.12 -11.79
C MET A 507 -1.78 10.60 -11.39
N GLN A 508 -2.52 11.53 -12.00
CA GLN A 508 -2.52 12.94 -11.58
C GLN A 508 -3.06 13.11 -10.15
N VAL A 509 -4.12 12.38 -9.78
CA VAL A 509 -4.63 12.36 -8.40
C VAL A 509 -3.53 11.90 -7.44
N ILE A 510 -2.82 10.80 -7.75
CA ILE A 510 -1.69 10.31 -6.94
C ILE A 510 -0.65 11.41 -6.74
N ARG A 511 -0.28 12.13 -7.81
CA ARG A 511 0.73 13.19 -7.76
C ARG A 511 0.37 14.28 -6.74
N VAL A 512 -0.87 14.78 -6.78
CA VAL A 512 -1.31 15.86 -5.90
C VAL A 512 -1.43 15.38 -4.45
N LEU A 513 -2.01 14.18 -4.23
CA LEU A 513 -2.08 13.57 -2.89
C LEU A 513 -0.70 13.34 -2.28
N SER A 514 0.30 13.08 -3.12
CA SER A 514 1.69 12.81 -2.74
C SER A 514 2.57 14.06 -2.59
N GLU A 515 1.99 15.26 -2.67
CA GLU A 515 2.70 16.50 -2.40
C GLU A 515 3.04 16.67 -0.91
N SER A 516 4.10 17.42 -0.62
CA SER A 516 4.62 17.55 0.75
C SER A 516 3.60 18.08 1.75
N GLN A 517 2.79 19.08 1.35
CA GLN A 517 1.80 19.68 2.24
C GLN A 517 0.58 18.77 2.48
N PRO A 518 -0.09 18.18 1.46
CA PRO A 518 -1.16 17.20 1.67
C PRO A 518 -0.75 16.02 2.56
N LEU A 519 0.47 15.49 2.39
CA LEU A 519 1.02 14.43 3.24
C LEU A 519 1.25 14.91 4.68
N ALA A 520 1.83 16.10 4.88
CA ALA A 520 2.04 16.68 6.20
C ALA A 520 0.71 16.95 6.94
N ASP A 521 -0.31 17.42 6.22
CA ASP A 521 -1.64 17.67 6.78
C ASP A 521 -2.32 16.36 7.21
N MET A 522 -2.18 15.29 6.42
CA MET A 522 -2.66 13.96 6.78
C MET A 522 -1.95 13.43 8.03
N ALA A 523 -0.63 13.57 8.10
CA ALA A 523 0.17 13.13 9.25
C ALA A 523 -0.20 13.86 10.55
N ASN A 524 -0.39 15.17 10.49
CA ASN A 524 -0.82 15.97 11.64
C ASN A 524 -2.21 15.58 12.17
N ARG A 525 -3.11 15.09 11.30
CA ARG A 525 -4.45 14.63 11.70
C ARG A 525 -4.47 13.21 12.25
N SER A 526 -3.79 12.29 11.58
CA SER A 526 -3.90 10.85 11.83
C SER A 526 -2.82 10.30 12.76
N GLY A 527 -1.68 10.98 12.88
CA GLY A 527 -0.49 10.44 13.54
C GLY A 527 0.32 9.46 12.65
N GLN A 528 -0.14 9.15 11.43
CA GLN A 528 0.62 8.37 10.45
C GLN A 528 1.73 9.22 9.84
N LEU A 529 2.75 8.57 9.28
CA LEU A 529 3.97 9.24 8.85
C LEU A 529 3.95 9.51 7.34
N PRO A 530 4.47 10.68 6.91
CA PRO A 530 4.74 10.90 5.50
C PRO A 530 5.90 10.02 5.02
N PRO A 531 5.78 9.35 3.86
CA PRO A 531 6.89 8.56 3.29
C PRO A 531 7.92 9.42 2.52
N ARG A 532 7.70 10.73 2.45
CA ARG A 532 8.46 11.71 1.65
C ARG A 532 9.32 12.60 2.56
N ARG A 533 10.60 12.77 2.24
CA ARG A 533 11.55 13.55 3.08
C ARG A 533 11.09 14.99 3.30
N ALA A 534 10.74 15.68 2.21
CA ALA A 534 10.23 17.05 2.30
C ALA A 534 8.95 17.20 3.14
N ALA A 535 8.10 16.16 3.21
CA ALA A 535 6.91 16.16 4.05
C ALA A 535 7.23 15.89 5.53
N LEU A 536 8.21 15.03 5.81
CA LEU A 536 8.71 14.78 7.17
C LEU A 536 9.28 16.04 7.83
N GLU A 537 9.97 16.87 7.05
CA GLU A 537 10.48 18.17 7.55
C GLU A 537 9.34 19.07 8.07
N LEU A 538 8.19 19.09 7.38
CA LEU A 538 7.03 19.92 7.73
C LEU A 538 6.33 19.50 9.03
N VAL A 539 6.50 18.25 9.46
CA VAL A 539 5.87 17.71 10.68
C VAL A 539 6.83 17.53 11.86
N SER A 540 8.09 17.93 11.69
CA SER A 540 9.17 17.72 12.66
C SER A 540 9.03 18.48 13.99
N ASP A 541 8.13 19.47 14.04
CA ASP A 541 7.79 20.18 15.28
C ASP A 541 6.91 19.33 16.22
N VAL A 542 6.13 18.38 15.68
CA VAL A 542 5.33 17.45 16.47
C VAL A 542 6.24 16.33 16.97
N ARG A 543 6.48 16.29 18.29
CA ARG A 543 7.43 15.34 18.91
C ARG A 543 7.20 13.90 18.45
N PHE A 544 5.97 13.41 18.51
CA PHE A 544 5.66 12.03 18.13
C PHE A 544 6.04 11.74 16.68
N LEU A 545 5.61 12.58 15.73
CA LEU A 545 5.91 12.42 14.31
C LEU A 545 7.40 12.57 13.98
N ARG A 546 8.11 13.47 14.67
CA ARG A 546 9.56 13.59 14.53
C ARG A 546 10.28 12.33 15.01
N ASP A 547 9.92 11.86 16.20
CA ASP A 547 10.61 10.75 16.85
C ASP A 547 10.38 9.45 16.06
N THR A 548 9.15 9.18 15.61
CA THR A 548 8.85 8.01 14.76
C THR A 548 9.33 8.19 13.32
N GLY A 549 9.27 9.39 12.75
CA GLY A 549 9.80 9.70 11.42
C GLY A 549 11.31 9.48 11.31
N SER A 550 12.06 9.72 12.40
CA SER A 550 13.50 9.44 12.46
C SER A 550 13.85 7.95 12.34
N MET A 551 12.88 7.05 12.53
CA MET A 551 13.08 5.61 12.44
C MET A 551 12.98 5.07 11.01
N LEU A 552 12.48 5.86 10.05
CA LEU A 552 12.11 5.37 8.71
C LEU A 552 13.29 5.10 7.77
N GLU A 553 14.37 5.88 7.83
CA GLU A 553 15.50 5.75 6.88
C GLU A 553 16.18 4.37 6.92
N GLY A 554 16.21 3.73 8.09
CA GLY A 554 16.79 2.41 8.31
C GLY A 554 15.77 1.30 8.53
N ALA A 555 14.48 1.58 8.32
CA ALA A 555 13.42 0.63 8.59
C ALA A 555 13.48 -0.57 7.64
N MET A 556 13.14 -1.74 8.16
CA MET A 556 12.85 -2.91 7.35
C MET A 556 11.41 -2.81 6.85
N VAL A 557 11.14 -3.30 5.64
CA VAL A 557 9.77 -3.47 5.14
C VAL A 557 9.37 -4.94 5.18
N ARG A 558 8.06 -5.20 5.14
CA ARG A 558 7.50 -6.55 5.05
C ARG A 558 8.02 -7.28 3.79
N PRO A 559 8.23 -8.61 3.83
CA PRO A 559 8.76 -9.38 2.70
C PRO A 559 8.05 -9.14 1.36
N GLY A 560 8.79 -8.67 0.35
CA GLY A 560 8.28 -8.42 -1.01
C GLY A 560 8.12 -9.69 -1.86
N THR A 561 7.43 -10.73 -1.37
CA THR A 561 7.15 -11.95 -2.13
C THR A 561 5.74 -11.96 -2.72
N VAL A 562 5.55 -12.51 -3.92
CA VAL A 562 4.22 -12.63 -4.56
C VAL A 562 3.29 -13.56 -3.77
N ALA A 563 3.86 -14.44 -2.94
CA ALA A 563 3.11 -15.36 -2.10
C ALA A 563 2.89 -14.82 -0.68
N TYR A 564 3.03 -13.50 -0.47
CA TYR A 564 3.00 -12.89 0.85
C TYR A 564 1.79 -13.30 1.71
N PRO A 565 0.54 -13.30 1.21
CA PRO A 565 -0.60 -13.67 2.04
C PRO A 565 -0.47 -15.08 2.64
N ARG A 566 0.10 -16.03 1.89
CA ARG A 566 0.34 -17.40 2.36
C ARG A 566 1.51 -17.46 3.33
N VAL A 567 2.55 -16.66 3.11
CA VAL A 567 3.70 -16.55 4.04
C VAL A 567 3.28 -15.94 5.36
N SER A 568 2.52 -14.83 5.33
CA SER A 568 1.97 -14.17 6.52
C SER A 568 1.15 -15.15 7.37
N GLN A 569 0.27 -15.95 6.75
CA GLN A 569 -0.47 -16.99 7.48
C GLN A 569 0.43 -17.99 8.22
N GLN A 570 1.58 -18.37 7.65
CA GLN A 570 2.52 -19.27 8.34
C GLN A 570 3.22 -18.58 9.51
N LEU A 571 3.50 -17.28 9.39
CA LEU A 571 4.14 -16.48 10.43
C LEU A 571 3.19 -16.16 11.59
N ALA A 572 1.93 -15.82 11.29
CA ALA A 572 0.89 -15.66 12.30
C ALA A 572 0.69 -16.95 13.10
N ALA A 573 0.60 -18.11 12.42
CA ALA A 573 0.48 -19.41 13.08
C ALA A 573 1.72 -19.77 13.93
N LEU A 574 2.93 -19.38 13.48
CA LEU A 574 4.14 -19.53 14.29
C LEU A 574 4.03 -18.73 15.59
N LEU A 575 3.62 -17.46 15.53
CA LEU A 575 3.46 -16.62 16.72
C LEU A 575 2.41 -17.21 17.67
N GLU A 576 1.27 -17.67 17.15
CA GLU A 576 0.23 -18.31 17.95
C GLU A 576 0.74 -19.53 18.73
N VAL A 577 1.49 -20.40 18.06
CA VAL A 577 2.06 -21.60 18.69
C VAL A 577 3.07 -21.23 19.79
N LEU A 578 3.85 -20.16 19.60
CA LEU A 578 4.78 -19.68 20.61
C LEU A 578 4.03 -19.12 21.83
N LEU A 579 3.03 -18.27 21.62
CA LEU A 579 2.27 -17.65 22.72
C LEU A 579 1.38 -18.66 23.48
N ALA A 580 1.14 -19.84 22.92
CA ALA A 580 0.51 -20.95 23.63
C ALA A 580 1.45 -21.67 24.64
N GLY A 581 2.75 -21.37 24.64
CA GLY A 581 3.70 -21.77 25.70
C GLY A 581 4.15 -23.24 25.72
N ALA A 582 3.78 -24.05 24.73
CA ALA A 582 4.05 -25.50 24.74
C ALA A 582 5.03 -25.98 23.65
N ALA A 583 5.76 -25.06 23.02
CA ALA A 583 6.46 -25.34 21.77
C ALA A 583 7.97 -25.13 21.86
N ASP A 584 8.73 -26.04 21.23
CA ASP A 584 10.17 -25.92 21.02
C ASP A 584 10.45 -24.94 19.86
N PRO A 585 11.05 -23.74 20.10
CA PRO A 585 11.29 -22.73 19.08
C PRO A 585 12.02 -23.26 17.86
N ASP A 586 13.05 -24.09 18.06
CA ASP A 586 13.88 -24.63 17.00
C ASP A 586 13.04 -25.50 16.06
N ARG A 587 12.18 -26.35 16.64
CA ARG A 587 11.28 -27.23 15.88
C ARG A 587 10.19 -26.45 15.15
N VAL A 588 9.56 -25.47 15.80
CA VAL A 588 8.48 -24.69 15.17
C VAL A 588 9.02 -23.75 14.10
N ALA A 589 10.17 -23.12 14.33
CA ALA A 589 10.88 -22.32 13.34
C ALA A 589 11.24 -23.16 12.11
N SER A 590 11.86 -24.32 12.31
CA SER A 590 12.23 -25.23 11.20
C SER A 590 11.02 -25.65 10.38
N SER A 591 9.95 -26.11 11.05
CA SER A 591 8.73 -26.53 10.37
C SER A 591 8.03 -25.39 9.62
N THR A 592 8.08 -24.17 10.16
CA THR A 592 7.54 -22.97 9.51
C THR A 592 8.40 -22.57 8.31
N ALA A 593 9.72 -22.62 8.45
CA ALA A 593 10.67 -22.35 7.36
C ALA A 593 10.49 -23.33 6.19
N GLU A 594 10.28 -24.63 6.46
CA GLU A 594 9.96 -25.64 5.44
C GLU A 594 8.67 -25.33 4.68
N ARG A 595 7.60 -24.92 5.38
CA ARG A 595 6.34 -24.51 4.72
C ARG A 595 6.53 -23.25 3.88
N ILE A 596 7.25 -22.25 4.38
CA ILE A 596 7.56 -21.02 3.62
C ILE A 596 8.43 -21.34 2.40
N ALA A 597 9.42 -22.24 2.54
CA ALA A 597 10.26 -22.70 1.43
C ALA A 597 9.41 -23.39 0.35
N ALA A 598 8.45 -24.24 0.73
CA ALA A 598 7.52 -24.86 -0.21
C ALA A 598 6.59 -23.85 -0.91
N ILE A 599 6.23 -22.75 -0.24
CA ILE A 599 5.38 -21.68 -0.81
C ILE A 599 6.16 -20.80 -1.78
N THR A 600 7.41 -20.45 -1.43
CA THR A 600 8.19 -19.40 -2.11
C THR A 600 9.25 -19.96 -3.06
N GLY A 601 9.67 -21.21 -2.88
CA GLY A 601 10.83 -21.79 -3.56
C GLY A 601 12.18 -21.31 -3.03
N LEU A 602 12.21 -20.50 -1.97
CA LEU A 602 13.45 -19.97 -1.39
C LEU A 602 14.16 -21.03 -0.53
N PRO A 603 15.50 -21.04 -0.52
CA PRO A 603 16.27 -21.91 0.36
C PRO A 603 16.19 -21.44 1.82
N ILE A 604 16.23 -22.40 2.75
CA ILE A 604 16.35 -22.14 4.19
C ILE A 604 17.82 -21.85 4.50
N GLU A 605 18.10 -20.80 5.28
CA GLU A 605 19.44 -20.49 5.79
C GLU A 605 19.69 -21.25 7.10
N GLY A 606 20.83 -21.95 7.15
CA GLY A 606 21.20 -22.84 8.25
C GLY A 606 21.95 -22.15 9.39
#